data_AF-A0A2Y9KJ57-F1
#
_entry.id   AF-A0A2Y9KJ57-F1
#
_cell.length_a   1.000
_cell.length_b   1.000
_cell.length_c   1.000
_cell.angle_alpha   90.00
_cell.angle_beta   90.00
_cell.angle_gamma   90.00
#
_symmetry.space_group_name_H-M   'P 1'
#
loop_
_entity.id
_entity.type
_entity.pdbx_description
1 polymer ?
#
loop_
_entity_poly.entity_id
_entity_poly.type
_entity_poly.pdbx_seq_one_letter_code
_entity_poly.pdbx_strand_id
1 'polypeptide(L)'
;MRLNSTGEVPVLIHGENIICEATQIIDYLEQTFLDEKTPRLMPDKGSMYYPRVQHYRELLDSLPMDAYTHGCILHPELTVDSMIPAYATTRIRKEGRQPWLCGESFTLADVSLAVTLHRLKFLGFARRNWGNGKRPNLETYYERVLKRKTFNKVLGHVNNILISAVLPTAFRVAKKRAPKVLGTTLVVGLLAGMGYFAFMLFRKRLGSMILALRPRPNYF
;
A
#
# COMPACT_ATOMS: atom_id res chain seq x y z
N MET A 1 -23.98 2.19 7.57
CA MET A 1 -23.33 1.56 8.73
C MET A 1 -21.81 1.58 8.49
N ARG A 2 -21.02 2.23 9.35
CA ARG A 2 -19.55 2.20 9.27
C ARG A 2 -19.08 0.96 10.03
N LEU A 3 -18.61 -0.05 9.30
CA LEU A 3 -18.12 -1.31 9.89
C LEU A 3 -16.82 -1.12 10.71
N ASN A 4 -16.00 -0.15 10.30
CA ASN A 4 -14.83 0.30 11.04
C ASN A 4 -14.93 1.82 11.22
N SER A 5 -14.75 2.31 12.45
CA SER A 5 -14.75 3.73 12.80
C SER A 5 -13.56 4.49 12.19
N THR A 6 -12.41 3.83 11.98
CA THR A 6 -11.23 4.41 11.31
C THR A 6 -11.35 4.37 9.78
N GLY A 7 -12.25 3.53 9.25
CA GLY A 7 -12.43 3.34 7.80
C GLY A 7 -11.27 2.63 7.12
N GLU A 8 -10.44 1.92 7.90
CA GLU A 8 -9.28 1.18 7.44
C GLU A 8 -9.64 -0.29 7.21
N VAL A 9 -8.90 -0.93 6.31
CA VAL A 9 -9.02 -2.35 5.96
C VAL A 9 -7.76 -3.08 6.43
N PRO A 10 -7.82 -4.37 6.79
CA PRO A 10 -8.95 -5.30 6.65
C PRO A 10 -9.97 -5.27 7.82
N VAL A 11 -11.19 -5.72 7.52
CA VAL A 11 -12.26 -6.01 8.48
C VAL A 11 -12.82 -7.40 8.18
N LEU A 12 -12.89 -8.29 9.17
CA LEU A 12 -13.51 -9.62 9.07
C LEU A 12 -14.90 -9.57 9.69
N ILE A 13 -15.88 -10.15 8.99
CA ILE A 13 -17.23 -10.38 9.52
C ILE A 13 -17.46 -11.89 9.56
N HIS A 14 -17.78 -12.43 10.73
CA HIS A 14 -18.08 -13.84 10.93
C HIS A 14 -19.32 -13.98 11.84
N GLY A 15 -20.47 -14.23 11.21
CA GLY A 15 -21.77 -14.18 11.91
C GLY A 15 -22.05 -12.77 12.42
N GLU A 16 -22.23 -12.65 13.73
CA GLU A 16 -22.41 -11.36 14.42
C GLU A 16 -21.09 -10.69 14.82
N ASN A 17 -19.95 -11.40 14.69
CA ASN A 17 -18.66 -10.87 15.08
C ASN A 17 -18.07 -9.97 13.99
N ILE A 18 -17.62 -8.78 14.37
CA ILE A 18 -16.89 -7.84 13.51
C ILE A 18 -15.50 -7.64 14.12
N ILE A 19 -14.47 -8.12 13.45
CA ILE A 19 -13.08 -8.01 13.89
C ILE A 19 -12.34 -7.05 12.96
N CYS A 20 -11.73 -6.02 13.52
CA CYS A 20 -10.91 -5.05 12.80
C CYS A 20 -9.42 -5.36 13.07
N GLU A 21 -8.52 -4.83 12.25
CA GLU A 21 -7.06 -5.05 12.30
C GLU A 21 -6.60 -6.45 11.86
N ALA A 22 -5.57 -6.49 11.01
CA ALA A 22 -5.06 -7.74 10.44
C ALA A 22 -4.59 -8.72 11.53
N THR A 23 -3.87 -8.26 12.55
CA THR A 23 -3.34 -9.11 13.62
C THR A 23 -4.46 -9.74 14.45
N GLN A 24 -5.49 -8.96 14.80
CA GLN A 24 -6.63 -9.46 15.58
C GLN A 24 -7.47 -10.43 14.75
N ILE A 25 -7.65 -10.15 13.45
CA ILE A 25 -8.33 -11.07 12.52
C ILE A 25 -7.59 -12.41 12.47
N ILE A 26 -6.26 -12.40 12.34
CA ILE A 26 -5.45 -13.63 12.30
C ILE A 26 -5.58 -14.41 13.61
N ASP A 27 -5.49 -13.73 14.76
CA ASP A 27 -5.65 -14.37 16.07
C ASP A 27 -7.06 -14.96 16.27
N TYR A 28 -8.09 -14.25 15.80
CA TYR A 28 -9.46 -14.74 15.82
C TYR A 28 -9.62 -16.00 14.97
N LEU A 29 -9.06 -16.02 13.75
CA LEU A 29 -9.14 -17.18 12.86
C LEU A 29 -8.45 -18.41 13.47
N GLU A 30 -7.27 -18.24 14.06
CA GLU A 30 -6.52 -19.35 14.69
C GLU A 30 -7.24 -19.92 15.93
N GLN A 31 -7.98 -19.09 16.66
CA GLN A 31 -8.72 -19.52 17.86
C GLN A 31 -10.11 -20.09 17.55
N THR A 32 -10.73 -19.66 16.46
CA THR A 32 -12.13 -20.01 16.12
C THR A 32 -12.22 -21.31 15.33
N PHE A 33 -11.32 -21.53 14.37
CA PHE A 33 -11.38 -22.67 13.46
C PHE A 33 -10.49 -23.82 13.96
N LEU A 34 -11.04 -24.64 14.86
CA LEU A 34 -10.32 -25.73 15.54
C LEU A 34 -10.57 -27.13 14.93
N ASP A 35 -11.32 -27.21 13.83
CA ASP A 35 -11.65 -28.47 13.16
C ASP A 35 -10.40 -29.22 12.69
N GLU A 36 -10.40 -30.55 12.78
CA GLU A 36 -9.27 -31.39 12.34
C GLU A 36 -8.90 -31.22 10.85
N LYS A 37 -9.87 -30.79 10.03
CA LYS A 37 -9.67 -30.53 8.60
C LYS A 37 -8.92 -29.22 8.34
N THR A 38 -8.86 -28.32 9.32
CA THR A 38 -8.22 -27.01 9.19
C THR A 38 -6.82 -27.07 9.78
N PRO A 39 -5.76 -26.81 8.97
CA PRO A 39 -4.41 -26.83 9.48
C PRO A 39 -4.16 -25.64 10.41
N ARG A 40 -3.54 -25.91 11.56
CA ARG A 40 -3.11 -24.87 12.51
C ARG A 40 -1.81 -24.22 12.07
N LEU A 41 -1.72 -22.90 12.24
CA LEU A 41 -0.53 -22.12 11.90
C LEU A 41 0.26 -21.71 13.14
N MET A 42 -0.29 -21.94 14.34
CA MET A 42 0.44 -21.87 15.60
C MET A 42 0.57 -23.27 16.22
N PRO A 43 1.73 -23.60 16.78
CA PRO A 43 1.85 -24.78 17.62
C PRO A 43 1.04 -24.59 18.91
N ASP A 44 0.79 -25.67 19.64
CA ASP A 44 0.11 -25.58 20.93
C ASP A 44 0.86 -24.69 21.91
N LYS A 45 0.14 -23.92 22.74
CA LYS A 45 0.75 -22.96 23.69
C LYS A 45 1.78 -23.59 24.64
N GLY A 46 1.63 -24.88 24.95
CA GLY A 46 2.57 -25.64 25.78
C GLY A 46 3.76 -26.24 25.01
N SER A 47 3.79 -26.12 23.68
CA SER A 47 4.87 -26.63 22.85
C SER A 47 6.15 -25.80 23.03
N MET A 48 7.30 -26.47 23.03
CA MET A 48 8.62 -25.84 23.05
C MET A 48 8.84 -24.83 21.90
N TYR A 49 8.09 -24.97 20.81
CA TYR A 49 8.23 -24.12 19.62
C TYR A 49 7.33 -22.87 19.67
N TYR A 50 6.31 -22.82 20.53
CA TYR A 50 5.37 -21.71 20.59
C TYR A 50 6.01 -20.36 20.89
N PRO A 51 6.88 -20.22 21.92
CA PRO A 51 7.53 -18.94 22.20
C PRO A 51 8.38 -18.45 21.04
N ARG A 52 8.99 -19.39 20.29
CA ARG A 52 9.83 -19.08 19.14
C ARG A 52 9.01 -18.54 17.96
N VAL A 53 7.89 -19.19 17.63
CA VAL A 53 7.00 -18.75 16.55
C VAL A 53 6.42 -17.38 16.90
N GLN A 54 5.97 -17.20 18.15
CA GLN A 54 5.42 -15.94 18.62
C GLN A 54 6.44 -14.80 18.53
N HIS A 55 7.67 -15.03 19.01
CA HIS A 55 8.74 -14.03 18.96
C HIS A 55 9.04 -13.57 17.53
N TYR A 56 9.18 -14.49 16.58
CA TYR A 56 9.46 -14.12 15.19
C TYR A 56 8.28 -13.42 14.50
N ARG A 57 7.05 -13.84 14.81
CA ARG A 57 5.84 -13.17 14.32
C ARG A 57 5.82 -11.71 14.78
N GLU A 58 5.93 -11.47 16.08
CA GLU A 58 5.92 -10.11 16.65
C GLU A 58 7.03 -9.24 16.05
N LEU A 59 8.22 -9.80 15.90
CA LEU A 59 9.36 -9.10 15.33
C LEU A 59 9.12 -8.70 13.87
N LEU A 60 8.55 -9.59 13.06
CA LEU A 60 8.24 -9.32 11.65
C LEU A 60 7.06 -8.37 11.49
N ASP A 61 6.04 -8.48 12.34
CA ASP A 61 4.87 -7.60 12.32
C ASP A 61 5.20 -6.18 12.83
N SER A 62 6.23 -6.04 13.68
CA SER A 62 6.72 -4.74 14.16
C SER A 62 7.49 -3.92 13.11
N LEU A 63 7.85 -4.54 11.98
CA LEU A 63 8.56 -3.84 10.92
C LEU A 63 7.67 -2.73 10.33
N PRO A 64 8.13 -1.47 10.27
CA PRO A 64 7.35 -0.36 9.75
C PRO A 64 7.30 -0.40 8.21
N MET A 65 6.61 -1.39 7.66
CA MET A 65 6.51 -1.64 6.22
C MET A 65 5.90 -0.45 5.47
N ASP A 66 5.05 0.33 6.13
CA ASP A 66 4.48 1.56 5.58
C ASP A 66 5.52 2.68 5.48
N ALA A 67 6.42 2.80 6.46
CA ALA A 67 7.52 3.75 6.38
C ALA A 67 8.49 3.38 5.26
N TYR A 68 8.76 2.09 5.04
CA TYR A 68 9.53 1.66 3.87
C TYR A 68 8.76 1.95 2.57
N THR A 69 7.46 1.63 2.50
CA THR A 69 6.68 1.81 1.27
C THR A 69 6.53 3.29 0.89
N HIS A 70 6.28 4.19 1.85
CA HIS A 70 6.11 5.62 1.58
C HIS A 70 7.43 6.41 1.63
N GLY A 71 8.35 6.02 2.51
CA GLY A 71 9.68 6.62 2.65
C GLY A 71 10.60 6.30 1.47
N CYS A 72 10.53 5.11 0.86
CA CYS A 72 11.26 4.80 -0.37
C CYS A 72 10.80 5.66 -1.56
N ILE A 73 9.53 6.07 -1.59
CA ILE A 73 8.97 6.89 -2.66
C ILE A 73 9.46 8.34 -2.55
N LEU A 74 9.68 8.83 -1.32
CA LEU A 74 10.03 10.24 -1.05
C LEU A 74 11.54 10.45 -0.83
N HIS A 75 12.24 9.49 -0.23
CA HIS A 75 13.66 9.58 0.13
C HIS A 75 14.35 8.20 -0.01
N PRO A 76 14.78 7.82 -1.23
CA PRO A 76 15.47 6.56 -1.48
C PRO A 76 16.75 6.37 -0.64
N GLU A 77 17.39 7.48 -0.26
CA GLU A 77 18.67 7.50 0.47
C GLU A 77 18.54 7.04 1.93
N LEU A 78 17.37 7.21 2.56
CA LEU A 78 17.11 6.75 3.93
C LEU A 78 16.91 5.23 4.04
N THR A 79 16.88 4.54 2.90
CA THR A 79 16.69 3.09 2.82
C THR A 79 17.96 2.33 2.46
N VAL A 80 19.08 3.05 2.28
CA VAL A 80 20.39 2.44 2.04
C VAL A 80 20.79 1.54 3.22
N ASP A 81 20.39 1.93 4.43
CA ASP A 81 20.56 1.16 5.67
C ASP A 81 19.30 0.41 6.09
N SER A 82 18.36 0.10 5.18
CA SER A 82 17.17 -0.69 5.52
C SER A 82 17.63 -2.07 6.00
N MET A 83 17.82 -2.17 7.31
CA MET A 83 18.24 -3.36 8.01
C MET A 83 17.12 -4.37 7.79
N ILE A 84 17.26 -5.25 6.80
CA ILE A 84 16.63 -6.56 6.94
C ILE A 84 17.33 -7.15 8.16
N PRO A 85 16.65 -7.22 9.30
CA PRO A 85 17.31 -7.51 10.55
C PRO A 85 18.03 -8.85 10.43
N ALA A 86 19.28 -8.87 10.89
CA ALA A 86 20.28 -9.91 10.65
C ALA A 86 19.85 -11.33 11.12
N TYR A 87 18.68 -11.49 11.72
CA TYR A 87 18.17 -12.77 12.20
C TYR A 87 17.57 -13.65 11.10
N ALA A 88 17.05 -13.08 10.00
CA ALA A 88 16.53 -13.89 8.88
C ALA A 88 17.64 -14.74 8.23
N THR A 89 18.90 -14.34 8.44
CA THR A 89 20.09 -15.02 7.95
C THR A 89 20.64 -16.11 8.85
N THR A 90 20.53 -15.97 10.17
CA THR A 90 21.34 -16.78 11.10
C THR A 90 20.81 -18.20 11.30
N ARG A 91 19.56 -18.50 10.91
CA ARG A 91 18.91 -19.77 11.34
C ARG A 91 18.32 -20.66 10.26
N ILE A 92 18.33 -20.29 8.98
CA ILE A 92 18.03 -21.26 7.92
C ILE A 92 19.27 -22.15 7.77
N ARG A 93 19.42 -23.13 8.66
CA ARG A 93 20.54 -24.07 8.70
C ARG A 93 20.37 -25.05 7.54
N LYS A 94 21.45 -25.33 6.80
CA LYS A 94 21.55 -26.44 5.83
C LYS A 94 21.54 -27.76 6.61
N GLU A 95 20.40 -28.16 7.15
CA GLU A 95 20.24 -29.46 7.79
C GLU A 95 19.28 -30.31 6.98
N GLY A 96 19.71 -30.84 5.82
CA GLY A 96 19.16 -31.99 5.07
C GLY A 96 17.64 -32.05 4.76
N ARG A 97 16.80 -31.82 5.76
CA ARG A 97 15.39 -31.40 5.71
C ARG A 97 15.33 -29.91 5.37
N GLN A 98 14.30 -29.48 4.65
CA GLN A 98 14.04 -28.04 4.43
C GLN A 98 13.01 -27.56 5.47
N PRO A 99 13.41 -27.16 6.69
CA PRO A 99 12.47 -26.57 7.65
C PRO A 99 12.04 -25.17 7.19
N TRP A 100 10.83 -24.79 7.57
CA TRP A 100 10.35 -23.42 7.61
C TRP A 100 11.04 -22.62 8.73
N LEU A 101 10.73 -21.34 8.91
CA LEU A 101 11.46 -20.43 9.81
C LEU A 101 11.60 -20.98 11.23
N CYS A 102 10.53 -21.60 11.74
CA CYS A 102 10.44 -22.07 13.11
C CYS A 102 10.31 -23.59 13.26
N GLY A 103 10.51 -24.40 12.21
CA GLY A 103 10.40 -25.86 12.30
C GLY A 103 9.96 -26.52 10.99
N GLU A 104 9.49 -27.76 11.07
CA GLU A 104 9.08 -28.53 9.87
C GLU A 104 7.71 -28.12 9.32
N SER A 105 6.85 -27.52 10.15
CA SER A 105 5.52 -27.02 9.78
C SER A 105 5.53 -25.55 9.41
N PHE A 106 4.65 -25.15 8.48
CA PHE A 106 4.47 -23.76 8.10
C PHE A 106 3.64 -23.02 9.15
N THR A 107 4.15 -21.89 9.66
CA THR A 107 3.55 -21.18 10.80
C THR A 107 3.16 -19.74 10.50
N LEU A 108 2.51 -19.04 11.44
CA LEU A 108 2.24 -17.60 11.32
C LEU A 108 3.51 -16.77 11.14
N ALA A 109 4.63 -17.16 11.76
CA ALA A 109 5.91 -16.49 11.54
C ALA A 109 6.35 -16.59 10.06
N ASP A 110 6.04 -17.70 9.38
CA ASP A 110 6.28 -17.86 7.96
C ASP A 110 5.31 -17.04 7.09
N VAL A 111 4.07 -16.83 7.54
CA VAL A 111 3.13 -15.90 6.87
C VAL A 111 3.72 -14.50 6.88
N SER A 112 4.09 -13.98 8.06
CA SER A 112 4.67 -12.64 8.19
C SER A 112 5.96 -12.52 7.40
N LEU A 113 6.85 -13.53 7.44
CA LEU A 113 8.11 -13.49 6.70
C LEU A 113 7.86 -13.51 5.18
N ALA A 114 6.99 -14.40 4.69
CA ALA A 114 6.67 -14.52 3.28
C ALA A 114 6.13 -13.19 2.70
N VAL A 115 5.18 -12.56 3.39
CA VAL A 115 4.57 -11.29 2.97
C VAL A 115 5.60 -10.16 3.03
N THR A 116 6.42 -10.11 4.08
CA THR A 116 7.49 -9.12 4.23
C THR A 116 8.54 -9.25 3.14
N LEU A 117 9.03 -10.46 2.85
CA LEU A 117 9.99 -10.71 1.77
C LEU A 117 9.41 -10.35 0.41
N HIS A 118 8.13 -10.64 0.18
CA HIS A 118 7.46 -10.25 -1.05
C HIS A 118 7.39 -8.73 -1.21
N ARG A 119 7.04 -8.01 -0.14
CA ARG A 119 7.04 -6.55 -0.13
C ARG A 119 8.44 -5.96 -0.30
N LEU A 120 9.45 -6.53 0.33
CA LEU A 120 10.84 -6.08 0.18
C LEU A 120 11.37 -6.34 -1.25
N LYS A 121 10.98 -7.45 -1.89
CA LYS A 121 11.28 -7.69 -3.31
C LYS A 121 10.60 -6.68 -4.21
N PHE A 122 9.33 -6.38 -3.92
CA PHE A 122 8.54 -5.36 -4.62
C PHE A 122 9.16 -3.97 -4.52
N LEU A 123 9.71 -3.59 -3.36
CA LEU A 123 10.38 -2.32 -3.15
C LEU A 123 11.81 -2.26 -3.74
N GLY A 124 12.29 -3.36 -4.36
CA GLY A 124 13.63 -3.42 -4.97
C GLY A 124 14.77 -3.77 -4.00
N PHE A 125 14.47 -4.04 -2.72
CA PHE A 125 15.49 -4.42 -1.73
C PHE A 125 16.03 -5.83 -1.90
N ALA A 126 15.33 -6.70 -2.65
CA ALA A 126 15.78 -8.07 -2.87
C ALA A 126 17.20 -8.13 -3.43
N ARG A 127 17.50 -7.44 -4.55
CA ARG A 127 18.82 -7.52 -5.21
C ARG A 127 19.99 -7.13 -4.32
N ARG A 128 19.78 -6.22 -3.36
CA ARG A 128 20.83 -5.76 -2.43
C ARG A 128 20.98 -6.68 -1.23
N ASN A 129 19.88 -7.31 -0.80
CA ASN A 129 19.84 -8.07 0.44
C ASN A 129 19.96 -9.59 0.26
N TRP A 130 19.34 -10.19 -0.76
CA TRP A 130 19.39 -11.64 -1.01
C TRP A 130 19.44 -11.97 -2.51
N GLY A 131 20.20 -13.00 -2.87
CA GLY A 131 20.55 -13.35 -4.25
C GLY A 131 22.00 -12.98 -4.61
N ASN A 132 22.46 -13.43 -5.79
CA ASN A 132 23.85 -13.23 -6.25
C ASN A 132 24.92 -13.70 -5.23
N GLY A 133 24.67 -14.82 -4.55
CA GLY A 133 25.56 -15.37 -3.52
C GLY A 133 25.38 -14.77 -2.11
N LYS A 134 24.62 -13.69 -1.96
CA LYS A 134 24.25 -13.16 -0.64
C LYS A 134 23.01 -13.88 -0.11
N ARG A 135 23.11 -14.44 1.10
CA ARG A 135 21.99 -15.06 1.84
C ARG A 135 21.24 -16.16 1.05
N PRO A 136 21.94 -17.23 0.59
CA PRO A 136 21.35 -18.26 -0.29
C PRO A 136 20.17 -18.99 0.36
N ASN A 137 20.19 -19.17 1.67
CA ASN A 137 19.11 -19.87 2.37
C ASN A 137 17.79 -19.08 2.35
N LEU A 138 17.87 -17.74 2.39
CA LEU A 138 16.71 -16.86 2.32
C LEU A 138 16.15 -16.82 0.89
N GLU A 139 17.03 -16.84 -0.11
CA GLU A 139 16.65 -16.98 -1.51
C GLU A 139 15.90 -18.31 -1.75
N THR A 140 16.48 -19.44 -1.32
CA THR A 140 15.82 -20.76 -1.42
C THR A 140 14.47 -20.78 -0.69
N TYR A 141 14.41 -20.20 0.52
CA TYR A 141 13.15 -20.08 1.27
C TYR A 141 12.10 -19.28 0.48
N TYR A 142 12.48 -18.12 -0.06
CA TYR A 142 11.55 -17.27 -0.80
C TYR A 142 11.09 -17.91 -2.12
N GLU A 143 11.97 -18.60 -2.84
CA GLU A 143 11.58 -19.39 -4.01
C GLU A 143 10.59 -20.50 -3.67
N ARG A 144 10.78 -21.16 -2.53
CA ARG A 144 9.83 -22.16 -2.01
C ARG A 144 8.47 -21.53 -1.69
N VAL A 145 8.45 -20.35 -1.08
CA VAL A 145 7.21 -19.59 -0.80
C VAL A 145 6.46 -19.26 -2.09
N LEU A 146 7.16 -18.78 -3.13
CA LEU A 146 6.55 -18.42 -4.42
C LEU A 146 5.87 -19.60 -5.13
N LYS A 147 6.38 -20.82 -4.96
CA LYS A 147 5.81 -22.04 -5.51
C LYS A 147 4.54 -22.50 -4.78
N ARG A 148 4.24 -21.94 -3.60
CA ARG A 148 3.08 -22.37 -2.81
C ARG A 148 1.78 -21.85 -3.43
N LYS A 149 0.83 -22.76 -3.68
CA LYS A 149 -0.48 -22.44 -4.31
C LYS A 149 -1.27 -21.36 -3.56
N THR A 150 -1.29 -21.41 -2.22
CA THR A 150 -1.99 -20.42 -1.39
C THR A 150 -1.41 -19.03 -1.54
N PHE A 151 -0.07 -18.93 -1.60
CA PHE A 151 0.63 -17.68 -1.83
C PHE A 151 0.35 -17.12 -3.23
N ASN A 152 0.48 -17.98 -4.25
CA ASN A 152 0.24 -17.60 -5.65
C ASN A 152 -1.20 -17.13 -5.88
N LYS A 153 -2.21 -17.77 -5.26
CA LYS A 153 -3.62 -17.38 -5.36
C LYS A 153 -3.87 -15.93 -4.93
N VAL A 154 -3.11 -15.42 -3.95
CA VAL A 154 -3.30 -14.08 -3.40
C VAL A 154 -2.34 -13.07 -4.04
N LEU A 155 -1.06 -13.44 -4.20
CA LEU A 155 0.01 -12.51 -4.57
C LEU A 155 0.59 -12.75 -5.97
N GLY A 156 0.20 -13.82 -6.67
CA GLY A 156 0.75 -14.19 -7.98
C GLY A 156 0.41 -13.23 -9.11
N HIS A 157 -0.73 -12.52 -9.02
CA HIS A 157 -1.16 -11.55 -10.04
C HIS A 157 -0.80 -10.09 -9.73
N VAL A 158 -0.20 -9.80 -8.57
CA VAL A 158 0.02 -8.42 -8.09
C VAL A 158 1.31 -7.82 -8.67
N ASN A 159 1.59 -8.09 -9.94
CA ASN A 159 2.77 -7.59 -10.65
C ASN A 159 2.65 -6.10 -11.07
N ASN A 160 1.48 -5.46 -10.93
CA ASN A 160 1.29 -4.05 -11.25
C ASN A 160 1.21 -3.16 -10.00
N ILE A 161 2.42 -2.89 -9.51
CA ILE A 161 2.86 -2.21 -8.28
C ILE A 161 2.29 -0.80 -8.08
N LEU A 162 2.30 0.04 -9.11
CA LEU A 162 1.91 1.46 -8.97
C LEU A 162 0.41 1.63 -8.75
N ILE A 163 -0.42 0.82 -9.37
CA ILE A 163 -1.87 1.00 -9.29
C ILE A 163 -2.36 0.58 -7.89
N SER A 164 -1.96 -0.57 -7.34
CA SER A 164 -2.55 -1.00 -6.08
C SER A 164 -2.08 -0.21 -4.85
N ALA A 165 -0.83 0.27 -4.84
CA ALA A 165 -0.28 1.04 -3.71
C ALA A 165 -0.51 2.56 -3.85
N VAL A 166 -0.41 3.11 -5.07
CA VAL A 166 -0.56 4.55 -5.30
C VAL A 166 -2.00 4.92 -5.62
N LEU A 167 -2.83 4.04 -6.20
CA LEU A 167 -4.21 4.43 -6.53
C LEU A 167 -5.05 4.73 -5.28
N PRO A 168 -5.04 3.97 -4.17
CA PRO A 168 -5.83 4.31 -3.00
C PRO A 168 -5.41 5.63 -2.35
N THR A 169 -4.10 5.90 -2.30
CA THR A 169 -3.53 7.14 -1.73
C THR A 169 -3.69 8.33 -2.66
N ALA A 170 -3.43 8.17 -3.96
CA ALA A 170 -3.69 9.16 -5.00
C ALA A 170 -5.18 9.49 -5.10
N PHE A 171 -6.07 8.49 -5.03
CA PHE A 171 -7.52 8.70 -5.00
C PHE A 171 -7.95 9.44 -3.73
N ARG A 172 -7.34 9.14 -2.58
CA ARG A 172 -7.57 9.86 -1.31
C ARG A 172 -7.10 11.32 -1.38
N VAL A 173 -5.93 11.58 -1.97
CA VAL A 173 -5.40 12.95 -2.18
C VAL A 173 -6.24 13.70 -3.22
N ALA A 174 -6.59 13.05 -4.33
CA ALA A 174 -7.46 13.62 -5.36
C ALA A 174 -8.82 14.00 -4.77
N LYS A 175 -9.46 13.12 -3.98
CA LYS A 175 -10.74 13.41 -3.32
C LYS A 175 -10.63 14.56 -2.31
N LYS A 176 -9.52 14.68 -1.57
CA LYS A 176 -9.28 15.80 -0.64
C LYS A 176 -8.97 17.13 -1.35
N ARG A 177 -8.29 17.10 -2.50
CA ARG A 177 -7.89 18.31 -3.25
C ARG A 177 -8.90 18.75 -4.31
N ALA A 178 -9.74 17.86 -4.83
CA ALA A 178 -10.79 18.14 -5.80
C ALA A 178 -11.70 19.34 -5.45
N PRO A 179 -12.24 19.48 -4.22
CA PRO A 179 -13.08 20.63 -3.89
C PRO A 179 -12.32 21.97 -3.93
N LYS A 180 -11.02 21.98 -3.64
CA LYS A 180 -10.19 23.20 -3.74
C LYS A 180 -9.93 23.58 -5.18
N VAL A 181 -9.62 22.61 -6.05
CA VAL A 181 -9.32 22.85 -7.47
C VAL A 181 -10.56 23.32 -8.23
N LEU A 182 -11.72 22.68 -8.02
CA LEU A 182 -12.99 23.12 -8.63
C LEU A 182 -13.38 24.54 -8.20
N GLY A 183 -13.20 24.87 -6.91
CA GLY A 183 -13.49 26.22 -6.42
C GLY A 183 -12.61 27.27 -7.09
N THR A 184 -11.31 27.00 -7.21
CA THR A 184 -10.37 27.95 -7.83
C THR A 184 -10.59 28.15 -9.33
N THR A 185 -10.88 27.09 -10.09
CA THR A 185 -11.12 27.20 -11.54
C THR A 185 -12.41 27.96 -11.85
N LEU A 186 -13.45 27.76 -11.03
CA LEU A 186 -14.72 28.45 -11.20
C LEU A 186 -14.59 29.95 -10.90
N VAL A 187 -13.82 30.34 -9.88
CA VAL A 187 -13.55 31.75 -9.56
C VAL A 187 -12.72 32.43 -10.66
N VAL A 188 -11.66 31.79 -11.16
CA VAL A 188 -10.84 32.34 -12.26
C VAL A 188 -11.68 32.48 -13.54
N GLY A 189 -12.53 31.48 -13.84
CA GLY A 189 -13.45 31.54 -14.97
C GLY A 189 -14.45 32.69 -14.88
N LEU A 190 -15.02 32.92 -13.69
CA LEU A 190 -15.93 34.06 -13.46
C LEU A 190 -15.22 35.41 -13.59
N LEU A 191 -14.02 35.56 -13.03
CA LEU A 191 -13.24 36.81 -13.14
C LEU A 191 -12.83 37.11 -14.59
N ALA A 192 -12.39 36.08 -15.34
CA ALA A 192 -12.06 36.22 -16.75
C ALA A 192 -13.30 36.59 -17.59
N GLY A 193 -14.44 35.94 -17.32
CA GLY A 193 -15.72 36.26 -17.96
C GLY A 193 -16.20 37.69 -17.69
N MET A 194 -16.11 38.14 -16.43
CA MET A 194 -16.44 39.52 -16.06
C MET A 194 -15.53 40.54 -16.74
N GLY A 195 -14.21 40.28 -16.78
CA GLY A 195 -13.25 41.14 -17.47
C GLY A 195 -13.52 41.23 -18.98
N TYR A 196 -13.82 40.10 -19.62
CA TYR A 196 -14.18 40.07 -21.04
C TYR A 196 -15.49 40.83 -21.32
N PHE A 197 -16.49 40.68 -20.46
CA PHE A 197 -17.76 41.39 -20.60
C PHE A 197 -17.58 42.91 -20.44
N ALA A 198 -16.78 43.35 -19.47
CA ALA A 198 -16.44 44.75 -19.29
C ALA A 198 -15.68 45.32 -20.51
N PHE A 199 -14.72 44.57 -21.06
CA PHE A 199 -14.00 44.94 -22.28
C PHE A 199 -14.95 45.07 -23.49
N MET A 200 -15.88 44.13 -23.65
CA MET A 200 -16.91 44.16 -24.70
C MET A 200 -17.82 45.39 -24.58
N LEU A 201 -18.26 45.74 -23.37
CA LEU A 201 -19.05 46.95 -23.11
C LEU A 201 -18.26 48.22 -23.43
N PHE A 202 -16.99 48.27 -23.02
CA PHE A 202 -16.10 49.40 -23.31
C PHE A 202 -15.89 49.57 -24.82
N ARG A 203 -15.61 48.47 -25.54
CA ARG A 203 -15.45 48.47 -27.00
C ARG A 203 -16.73 48.91 -27.72
N LYS A 204 -17.91 48.44 -27.30
CA LYS A 204 -19.19 48.91 -27.85
C LYS A 204 -19.37 50.42 -27.64
N ARG A 205 -19.11 50.92 -26.44
CA ARG A 205 -19.25 52.35 -26.09
C ARG A 205 -18.31 53.23 -26.89
N LEU A 206 -17.06 52.78 -27.11
CA LEU A 206 -16.10 53.45 -27.99
C LEU A 206 -16.56 53.46 -29.45
N GLY A 207 -17.08 52.33 -29.96
CA GLY A 207 -17.65 52.26 -31.30
C GLY A 207 -18.81 53.23 -31.50
N SER A 208 -19.69 53.36 -30.50
CA SER A 208 -20.80 54.33 -30.51
C SER A 208 -20.33 55.79 -30.50
N MET A 209 -19.30 56.13 -29.72
CA MET A 209 -18.71 57.48 -29.73
C MET A 209 -18.06 57.82 -31.07
N ILE A 210 -17.31 56.88 -31.66
CA ILE A 210 -16.65 57.09 -32.96
C ILE A 210 -17.69 57.26 -34.07
N LEU A 211 -18.81 56.55 -34.01
CA LEU A 211 -19.90 56.71 -34.98
C LEU A 211 -20.63 58.07 -34.83
N ALA A 212 -20.75 58.59 -33.60
CA ALA A 212 -21.34 59.89 -33.31
C ALA A 212 -20.47 61.08 -33.77
N LEU A 213 -19.16 60.86 -33.95
CA LEU A 213 -18.20 61.85 -34.44
C LEU A 213 -18.03 61.86 -35.98
N ARG A 214 -18.75 61.00 -36.71
CA ARG A 214 -18.64 60.94 -38.18
C ARG A 214 -19.48 62.06 -38.82
N PRO A 215 -18.89 63.01 -39.57
CA PRO A 215 -19.65 64.08 -40.20
C PRO A 215 -20.58 63.52 -41.28
N ARG A 216 -21.82 64.03 -41.33
CA ARG A 216 -22.82 63.65 -42.34
C ARG A 216 -22.29 64.00 -43.74
N PRO A 217 -22.43 63.11 -44.74
CA PRO A 217 -22.05 63.45 -46.10
C PRO A 217 -23.00 64.53 -46.65
N ASN A 218 -22.43 65.64 -47.11
CA ASN A 218 -23.15 66.64 -47.89
C ASN A 218 -23.44 66.05 -49.28
N TYR A 219 -24.72 65.86 -49.58
CA TYR A 219 -25.19 65.57 -50.93
C TYR A 219 -25.32 66.90 -51.68
N PHE A 220 -24.54 67.07 -52.75
CA PHE A 220 -24.79 68.02 -53.83
C PHE A 220 -25.15 67.22 -55.09
#